data_AF-A0A915CD56-F1
#
_entry.id   AF-A0A915CD56-F1
#
_cell.length_a   1.000
_cell.length_b   1.000
_cell.length_c   1.000
_cell.angle_alpha   90.00
_cell.angle_beta   90.00
_cell.angle_gamma   90.00
#
_symmetry.space_group_name_H-M   'P 1'
#
loop_
_entity.id
_entity.type
_entity.pdbx_description
1 polymer ?
#
loop_
_entity_poly.entity_id
_entity_poly.type
_entity_poly.pdbx_seq_one_letter_code
_entity_poly.pdbx_strand_id
1 'polypeptide(L)'
;MPEDIENYVHRIGRTGRSGKKGMATTFINRRADMSVLQDLRALLLEAGQQLPLFLRDIGADDVVQRNATTDEELKGCAYCSGLGHRITNCPKLESIQTKTAAHLGRPDYGADGM
;
A
#
# COMPACT_ATOMS: atom_id res chain seq x y z
N MET A 1 2.83 13.82 -3.95
CA MET A 1 2.38 12.75 -3.02
C MET A 1 3.62 12.06 -2.47
N PRO A 2 3.66 11.61 -1.20
CA PRO A 2 4.77 10.80 -0.70
C PRO A 2 4.92 9.50 -1.51
N GLU A 3 6.13 8.97 -1.59
CA GLU A 3 6.44 7.69 -2.27
C GLU A 3 5.95 6.46 -1.49
N ASP A 4 5.43 6.68 -0.28
CA ASP A 4 5.03 5.62 0.64
C ASP A 4 3.70 5.95 1.31
N ILE A 5 2.82 4.96 1.45
CA ILE A 5 1.46 5.17 1.90
C ILE A 5 1.38 5.49 3.40
N GLU A 6 2.25 4.90 4.20
CA GLU A 6 2.35 5.13 5.65
C GLU A 6 2.71 6.60 5.92
N ASN A 7 3.64 7.15 5.13
CA ASN A 7 3.98 8.58 5.18
C ASN A 7 2.80 9.47 4.77
N TYR A 8 1.96 9.03 3.83
CA TYR A 8 0.73 9.75 3.51
C TYR A 8 -0.25 9.77 4.70
N VAL A 9 -0.46 8.63 5.38
CA VAL A 9 -1.31 8.53 6.58
C VAL A 9 -0.83 9.47 7.68
N HIS A 10 0.48 9.48 7.97
CA HIS A 10 1.05 10.38 8.98
C HIS A 10 0.80 11.87 8.67
N ARG A 11 0.81 12.25 7.39
CA ARG A 11 0.56 13.63 6.94
C ARG A 11 -0.90 14.01 7.12
N ILE A 12 -1.84 13.18 6.66
CA ILE A 12 -3.27 13.48 6.80
C ILE A 12 -3.74 13.41 8.26
N GLY A 13 -3.10 12.58 9.10
CA GLY A 13 -3.37 12.52 10.55
C GLY A 13 -3.03 13.78 11.35
N ARG A 14 -2.52 14.84 10.69
CA ARG A 14 -2.33 16.16 11.31
C ARG A 14 -3.63 16.99 11.38
N THR A 15 -4.61 16.73 10.52
CA THR A 15 -5.90 17.44 10.51
C THR A 15 -7.01 16.63 11.21
N GLY A 16 -8.12 17.28 11.55
CA GLY A 16 -9.32 16.63 12.11
C GLY A 16 -9.15 16.08 13.53
N ARG A 17 -9.19 16.95 14.54
CA ARG A 17 -9.01 16.59 15.97
C ARG A 17 -10.19 17.06 16.81
N SER A 18 -10.38 16.44 17.98
CA SER A 18 -11.36 16.84 18.98
C SER A 18 -12.79 17.00 18.42
N GLY A 19 -13.23 16.03 17.61
CA GLY A 19 -14.57 16.02 17.00
C GLY A 19 -14.78 17.00 15.84
N LYS A 20 -13.77 17.79 15.47
CA LYS A 20 -13.84 18.68 14.30
C LYS A 20 -13.42 17.95 13.03
N LYS A 21 -14.16 18.15 11.94
CA LYS A 21 -13.80 17.62 10.62
C LYS A 21 -12.54 18.32 10.11
N GLY A 22 -11.56 17.52 9.68
CA GLY A 22 -10.36 17.98 8.97
C GLY A 22 -10.52 17.82 7.47
N MET A 23 -9.76 18.59 6.70
CA MET A 23 -9.68 18.45 5.24
C MET A 23 -8.22 18.25 4.83
N ALA A 24 -7.97 17.28 3.97
CA ALA A 24 -6.67 17.01 3.35
C ALA A 24 -6.85 16.93 1.84
N THR A 25 -6.11 17.76 1.10
CA THR A 25 -6.12 17.77 -0.36
C THR A 25 -4.78 17.28 -0.87
N THR A 26 -4.80 16.32 -1.79
CA THR A 26 -3.59 15.66 -2.31
C THR A 26 -3.52 15.85 -3.81
N PHE A 27 -2.40 16.39 -4.30
CA PHE A 27 -2.09 16.43 -5.73
C PHE A 27 -1.42 15.13 -6.16
N ILE A 28 -1.98 14.52 -7.19
CA ILE A 28 -1.54 13.26 -7.79
C ILE A 28 -1.27 13.52 -9.27
N ASN A 29 -0.19 12.94 -9.78
CA ASN A 29 0.18 12.99 -11.19
C ASN A 29 0.52 11.57 -11.69
N ARG A 30 0.77 11.44 -12.99
CA ARG A 30 1.10 10.15 -13.63
C ARG A 30 2.46 9.57 -13.24
N ARG A 31 3.28 10.31 -12.47
CA ARG A 31 4.56 9.83 -11.94
C ARG A 31 4.42 9.15 -10.59
N ALA A 32 3.24 9.18 -9.98
CA ALA A 32 3.01 8.46 -8.73
C ALA A 32 3.06 6.95 -8.97
N ASP A 33 3.76 6.25 -8.07
CA ASP A 33 3.95 4.81 -8.16
C ASP A 33 2.62 4.06 -8.07
N MET A 34 2.49 3.03 -8.90
CA MET A 34 1.22 2.32 -9.02
C MET A 34 0.85 1.53 -7.77
N SER A 35 1.84 1.00 -7.05
CA SER A 35 1.65 0.37 -5.75
C SER A 35 1.05 1.33 -4.73
N VAL A 36 1.57 2.56 -4.67
CA VAL A 36 1.09 3.59 -3.74
C VAL A 36 -0.34 4.03 -4.10
N LEU A 37 -0.66 4.10 -5.39
CA LEU A 37 -2.01 4.43 -5.86
C LEU A 37 -3.02 3.31 -5.55
N GLN A 38 -2.61 2.04 -5.62
CA GLN A 38 -3.43 0.90 -5.18
C GLN A 38 -3.66 0.94 -3.67
N ASP A 39 -2.61 1.16 -2.88
CA ASP A 39 -2.72 1.29 -1.42
C ASP A 39 -3.60 2.49 -1.03
N LEU A 40 -3.47 3.63 -1.73
CA LEU A 40 -4.34 4.80 -1.56
C LEU A 40 -5.80 4.48 -1.87
N ARG A 41 -6.07 3.74 -2.95
CA ARG A 41 -7.43 3.32 -3.33
C ARG A 41 -8.07 2.48 -2.23
N ALA A 42 -7.35 1.48 -1.72
CA ALA A 42 -7.81 0.63 -0.62
C ALA A 42 -8.11 1.45 0.64
N LEU A 43 -7.19 2.33 1.03
CA LEU A 43 -7.35 3.21 2.18
C LEU A 43 -8.58 4.12 2.08
N LEU A 44 -8.83 4.71 0.91
CA LEU A 44 -9.99 5.57 0.70
C LEU A 44 -11.32 4.79 0.75
N LEU A 45 -11.33 3.55 0.27
CA LEU A 45 -12.50 2.67 0.36
C LEU A 45 -12.81 2.28 1.81
N GLU A 46 -11.80 1.86 2.57
CA GLU A 46 -11.95 1.52 3.99
C GLU A 46 -12.43 2.72 4.83
N ALA A 47 -11.94 3.91 4.51
CA ALA A 47 -12.36 5.15 5.15
C ALA A 47 -13.73 5.68 4.67
N GLY A 48 -14.42 4.96 3.77
CA GLY A 48 -15.72 5.35 3.22
C GLY A 48 -15.69 6.65 2.41
N GLN A 49 -14.55 7.00 1.82
CA GLN A 49 -14.39 8.20 1.01
C GLN A 49 -14.86 7.98 -0.43
N GLN A 50 -15.26 9.06 -1.10
CA GLN A 50 -15.60 9.00 -2.52
C GLN A 50 -14.34 8.83 -3.37
N LEU A 51 -14.27 7.75 -4.15
CA LEU A 51 -13.18 7.51 -5.08
C LEU A 51 -13.33 8.33 -6.37
N PRO A 52 -12.33 9.16 -6.74
CA PRO A 52 -12.23 9.74 -8.07
C PRO A 52 -12.16 8.67 -9.16
N LEU A 53 -12.69 8.96 -10.36
CA LEU A 53 -12.72 8.01 -11.48
C LEU A 53 -11.34 7.41 -11.80
N PHE A 54 -10.30 8.25 -11.84
CA PHE A 54 -8.94 7.78 -12.15
C PHE A 54 -8.38 6.79 -11.12
N LEU A 55 -8.89 6.75 -9.88
CA LEU A 55 -8.51 5.74 -8.87
C LEU A 55 -9.39 4.50 -8.93
N ARG A 56 -10.60 4.58 -9.49
CA ARG A 56 -11.51 3.42 -9.61
C ARG A 56 -10.97 2.42 -10.63
N ASP A 57 -10.42 2.92 -11.72
CA ASP A 57 -9.93 2.13 -12.84
C ASP A 57 -8.54 1.52 -12.56
N ILE A 58 -7.86 1.96 -11.50
CA ILE A 58 -6.56 1.42 -11.08
C ILE A 58 -6.79 0.11 -10.30
N GLY A 59 -6.39 -1.01 -10.91
CA GLY A 59 -6.52 -2.35 -10.30
C GLY A 59 -7.93 -2.93 -10.45
N ALA A 60 -8.56 -2.77 -11.61
CA ALA A 60 -9.87 -3.32 -11.93
C ALA A 60 -9.92 -4.86 -12.04
N ASP A 61 -8.80 -5.57 -11.88
CA ASP A 61 -8.78 -7.03 -12.05
C ASP A 61 -9.16 -7.84 -10.80
N ASP A 62 -9.18 -7.29 -9.57
CA ASP A 62 -9.34 -8.16 -8.37
C ASP A 62 -10.28 -7.66 -7.27
N VAL A 63 -11.18 -6.71 -7.53
CA VAL A 63 -12.25 -6.41 -6.55
C VAL A 63 -13.42 -7.35 -6.78
N VAL A 64 -13.22 -8.62 -6.42
CA VAL A 64 -14.34 -9.52 -6.15
C VAL A 64 -15.02 -9.01 -4.89
N GLN A 65 -16.19 -8.40 -5.08
CA GLN A 65 -17.20 -8.16 -4.07
C GLN A 65 -17.39 -9.46 -3.26
N ARG A 66 -16.90 -9.50 -2.00
CA ARG A 66 -17.23 -10.61 -1.10
C ARG A 66 -18.36 -10.17 -0.20
N ASN A 67 -19.57 -10.49 -0.63
CA ASN A 67 -20.67 -10.73 0.28
C ASN A 67 -20.23 -11.82 1.27
N ALA A 68 -20.48 -11.55 2.55
CA ALA A 68 -20.09 -12.38 3.68
C ALA A 68 -20.64 -13.82 3.56
N THR A 69 -19.77 -14.83 3.67
CA THR A 69 -20.08 -16.15 4.24
C THR A 69 -18.78 -16.89 4.61
N THR A 70 -18.72 -17.38 5.85
CA THR A 70 -17.81 -18.38 6.46
C THR A 70 -16.37 -17.96 6.85
N ASP A 71 -16.04 -18.30 8.10
CA ASP A 71 -15.07 -17.68 9.01
C ASP A 71 -13.64 -18.25 8.95
N GLU A 72 -13.32 -19.25 8.12
CA GLU A 72 -12.10 -20.05 8.33
C GLU A 72 -11.16 -20.15 7.11
N GLU A 73 -11.02 -19.09 6.30
CA GLU A 73 -9.91 -19.03 5.32
C GLU A 73 -9.53 -17.62 4.81
N LEU A 74 -9.60 -16.60 5.67
CA LEU A 74 -9.14 -15.24 5.38
C LEU A 74 -7.79 -14.93 6.04
N LYS A 75 -6.76 -15.75 5.81
CA LYS A 75 -5.38 -15.30 6.05
C LYS A 75 -4.97 -14.36 4.91
N GLY A 76 -5.32 -13.08 5.07
CA GLY A 76 -4.91 -12.03 4.14
C GLY A 76 -3.38 -11.91 4.07
N CYS A 77 -2.86 -11.30 3.01
CA CYS A 77 -1.42 -11.15 2.81
C CYS A 77 -0.75 -10.43 3.99
N ALA A 78 0.15 -11.13 4.70
CA ALA A 78 0.90 -10.58 5.85
C ALA A 78 1.79 -9.39 5.47
N TYR A 79 2.14 -9.26 4.19
CA TYR A 79 2.95 -8.17 3.65
C TYR A 79 2.15 -6.92 3.31
N CYS A 80 0.84 -7.07 3.08
CA CYS A 80 -0.07 -5.96 2.77
C CYS A 80 -1.16 -5.84 3.83
N SER A 81 -0.85 -6.22 5.07
CA SER A 81 -1.74 -6.10 6.24
C SER A 81 -3.16 -6.67 6.04
N GLY A 82 -3.31 -7.67 5.16
CA GLY A 82 -4.60 -8.31 4.90
C GLY A 82 -5.42 -7.76 3.72
N LEU A 83 -4.89 -6.83 2.93
CA LEU A 83 -5.60 -6.21 1.81
C LEU A 83 -5.84 -7.18 0.63
N GLY A 84 -7.01 -7.82 0.58
CA GLY A 84 -7.67 -8.31 -0.66
C GLY A 84 -7.05 -9.48 -1.44
N HIS A 85 -5.76 -9.79 -1.26
CA HIS A 85 -5.03 -10.83 -2.00
C HIS A 85 -4.33 -11.84 -1.07
N ARG A 86 -4.01 -13.04 -1.59
CA ARG A 86 -3.21 -14.05 -0.88
C ARG A 86 -1.71 -13.73 -1.03
N ILE A 87 -0.89 -14.17 -0.06
CA ILE A 87 0.58 -13.95 -0.08
C ILE A 87 1.26 -14.45 -1.37
N THR A 88 0.68 -15.47 -2.02
CA THR A 88 1.15 -16.03 -3.29
C THR A 88 0.93 -15.10 -4.49
N ASN A 89 -0.02 -14.16 -4.41
CA ASN A 89 -0.37 -13.20 -5.46
C ASN A 89 -0.16 -11.77 -4.95
N CYS A 90 0.88 -11.54 -4.14
CA CYS A 90 1.16 -10.24 -3.57
C CYS A 90 2.04 -9.39 -4.51
N PRO A 91 1.51 -8.33 -5.13
CA PRO A 91 2.30 -7.45 -6.01
C PRO A 91 3.38 -6.69 -5.23
N LYS A 92 3.18 -6.46 -3.93
CA LYS A 92 4.15 -5.80 -3.04
C LYS A 92 5.35 -6.71 -2.73
N LEU A 93 5.13 -8.04 -2.62
CA LEU A 93 6.20 -9.01 -2.34
C LEU A 93 7.21 -9.09 -3.49
N GLU A 94 6.75 -9.05 -4.74
CA GLU A 94 7.62 -9.06 -5.93
C GLU A 94 8.56 -7.84 -5.94
N SER A 95 8.02 -6.65 -5.67
CA SER A 95 8.81 -5.40 -5.62
C SER A 95 9.90 -5.39 -4.53
N ILE A 96 9.69 -6.13 -3.45
CA ILE A 96 10.61 -6.17 -2.31
C ILE A 96 11.70 -7.21 -2.50
N GLN A 97 11.40 -8.36 -3.11
CA GLN A 97 12.41 -9.34 -3.50
C GLN A 97 13.45 -8.73 -4.44
N THR A 98 13.03 -7.89 -5.39
CA THR A 98 13.96 -7.17 -6.29
C THR A 98 14.85 -6.19 -5.51
N LYS A 99 14.29 -5.46 -4.53
CA LYS A 99 15.04 -4.51 -3.69
C LYS A 99 16.00 -5.21 -2.71
N THR A 100 15.65 -6.39 -2.19
CA THR A 100 16.54 -7.18 -1.30
C THR A 100 17.64 -7.89 -2.08
N ALA A 101 17.37 -8.40 -3.29
CA ALA A 101 18.39 -8.97 -4.16
C ALA A 101 19.49 -7.96 -4.53
N ALA A 102 19.13 -6.67 -4.71
CA ALA A 102 20.10 -5.60 -4.93
C ALA A 102 20.98 -5.32 -3.70
N HIS A 103 20.54 -5.69 -2.49
CA HIS A 103 21.26 -5.43 -1.24
C HIS A 103 22.18 -6.57 -0.78
N LEU A 104 21.97 -7.79 -1.30
CA LEU A 104 22.82 -8.97 -1.06
C LEU A 104 24.06 -9.04 -1.97
N GLY A 105 24.24 -8.05 -2.86
CA GLY A 105 25.34 -7.99 -3.84
C GLY A 105 26.62 -7.28 -3.38
N ARG A 106 26.78 -6.95 -2.09
CA ARG A 106 28.06 -6.45 -1.56
C ARG A 106 28.81 -7.59 -0.88
N PRO A 107 29.90 -8.13 -1.48
CA PRO A 107 30.81 -8.98 -0.75
C PRO A 107 31.56 -8.12 0.27
N ASP A 108 31.42 -8.44 1.55
CA ASP A 108 32.28 -7.94 2.61
C ASP A 108 33.72 -8.37 2.33
N TYR A 109 34.56 -7.42 1.88
CA TYR A 109 36.00 -7.63 1.79
C TYR A 109 36.63 -7.33 3.16
N GLY A 110 36.86 -8.41 3.90
CA GLY A 110 38.12 -8.65 4.62
C GLY A 110 38.40 -7.81 5.86
N ALA A 111 38.23 -8.45 7.02
CA ALA A 111 39.20 -8.30 8.10
C ALA A 111 40.59 -8.76 7.62
N ASP A 112 41.64 -7.95 7.85
CA ASP A 112 42.97 -8.36 8.32
C ASP A 112 44.06 -7.28 8.10
N GLY A 113 44.81 -6.99 9.18
CA GLY A 113 46.23 -6.60 9.13
C GLY A 113 46.59 -5.09 9.13
N MET A 114 46.90 -4.52 10.29
CA MET A 114 48.27 -4.31 10.83
C MET A 114 48.24 -3.48 12.12
#